data_AF-A0A349D896-F1
#
_entry.id   AF-A0A349D896-F1
#
_cell.length_a   1.000
_cell.length_b   1.000
_cell.length_c   1.000
_cell.angle_alpha   90.00
_cell.angle_beta   90.00
_cell.angle_gamma   90.00
#
_symmetry.space_group_name_H-M   'P 1'
#
loop_
_entity.id
_entity.type
_entity.pdbx_description
1 polymer ?
#
loop_
_entity_poly.entity_id
_entity_poly.type
_entity_poly.pdbx_seq_one_letter_code
_entity_poly.pdbx_strand_id
1 'polypeptide(L)'
;MEEEKKQFSIELSPRWERVWLLAKMDFLQRYYGSSLGLLWAFLNPLARLLVYYFVFSYLIFKNQDPDFILYLFMGIIVWGFFL
;
A
#
# COMPACT_ATOMS: atom_id res chain seq x y z
N MET A 1 15.90 -43.96 -11.21
CA MET A 1 14.93 -43.29 -12.12
C MET A 1 13.64 -42.89 -11.40
N GLU A 2 13.00 -43.76 -10.59
CA GLU A 2 11.82 -43.40 -9.78
C GLU A 2 12.13 -42.32 -8.71
N GLU A 3 13.29 -42.43 -8.06
CA GLU A 3 13.69 -41.51 -6.98
C GLU A 3 14.03 -40.10 -7.48
N GLU A 4 14.58 -39.96 -8.69
CA GLU A 4 14.79 -38.65 -9.32
C GLU A 4 13.46 -37.98 -9.66
N LYS A 5 12.43 -38.74 -10.10
CA LYS A 5 11.09 -38.18 -10.32
C LYS A 5 10.44 -37.73 -9.02
N LYS A 6 10.66 -38.47 -7.93
CA LYS A 6 10.15 -38.12 -6.60
C LYS A 6 10.84 -36.87 -6.06
N GLN A 7 12.17 -36.80 -6.17
CA GLN A 7 12.97 -35.61 -5.83
C GLN A 7 12.55 -34.39 -6.65
N PHE A 8 12.36 -34.56 -7.96
CA PHE A 8 11.89 -33.52 -8.88
C PHE A 8 10.47 -33.07 -8.55
N SER A 9 9.57 -33.99 -8.17
CA SER A 9 8.20 -33.67 -7.74
C SER A 9 8.14 -32.93 -6.39
N ILE A 10 9.11 -33.15 -5.50
CA ILE A 10 9.28 -32.43 -4.24
C ILE A 10 9.84 -31.02 -4.50
N GLU A 11 10.79 -30.87 -5.44
CA GLU A 11 11.31 -29.57 -5.87
C GLU A 11 10.27 -28.72 -6.64
N LEU A 12 9.30 -29.38 -7.26
CA LEU A 12 8.11 -28.79 -7.91
C LEU A 12 6.99 -28.44 -6.91
N SER A 13 7.23 -28.52 -5.60
CA SER A 13 6.32 -27.97 -4.58
C SER A 13 5.81 -26.58 -5.00
N PRO A 14 4.54 -26.24 -4.75
CA PRO A 14 3.95 -25.01 -5.26
C PRO A 14 4.70 -23.84 -4.62
N ARG A 15 5.63 -23.24 -5.38
CA ARG A 15 6.47 -22.12 -4.93
C ARG A 15 5.60 -20.94 -4.41
N TRP A 16 4.35 -20.91 -4.87
CA TRP A 16 3.25 -20.07 -4.42
C TRP A 16 2.97 -20.11 -2.91
N GLU A 17 3.15 -21.25 -2.24
CA GLU A 17 2.96 -21.34 -0.78
C GLU A 17 3.93 -20.44 -0.04
N ARG A 18 5.18 -20.38 -0.51
CA ARG A 18 6.21 -19.51 0.05
C ARG A 18 5.96 -18.05 -0.28
N VAL A 19 5.54 -17.76 -1.52
CA VAL A 19 5.16 -16.40 -1.92
C VAL A 19 3.99 -15.89 -1.08
N TRP A 20 2.98 -16.73 -0.84
CA TRP A 20 1.83 -16.39 0.00
C TRP A 20 2.21 -16.19 1.47
N LEU A 21 3.06 -17.07 2.02
CA LEU A 21 3.56 -16.96 3.38
C LEU A 21 4.34 -15.65 3.57
N LEU A 22 5.25 -15.35 2.64
CA LEU A 22 6.01 -14.11 2.65
C LEU A 22 5.08 -12.89 2.53
N ALA A 23 4.13 -12.89 1.60
CA ALA A 23 3.17 -11.80 1.45
C ALA A 23 2.34 -11.56 2.74
N LYS A 24 1.91 -12.64 3.39
CA LYS A 24 1.19 -12.57 4.67
C LYS A 24 2.08 -12.02 5.79
N MET A 25 3.31 -12.49 5.90
CA MET A 25 4.27 -12.00 6.91
C MET A 25 4.61 -10.54 6.69
N ASP A 26 4.80 -10.11 5.44
CA ASP A 26 5.11 -8.73 5.08
C ASP A 26 3.93 -7.81 5.40
N PHE A 27 2.70 -8.26 5.15
CA PHE A 27 1.49 -7.56 5.56
C PHE A 27 1.43 -7.45 7.09
N LEU A 28 1.58 -8.56 7.82
CA LEU A 28 1.60 -8.52 9.28
C LEU A 28 2.69 -7.58 9.78
N GLN A 29 3.94 -7.71 9.34
CA GLN A 29 5.05 -6.87 9.79
C GLN A 29 4.82 -5.38 9.61
N ARG A 30 4.17 -4.96 8.51
CA ARG A 30 3.84 -3.55 8.24
C ARG A 30 2.73 -3.00 9.14
N TYR A 31 1.84 -3.87 9.62
CA TYR A 31 0.64 -3.47 10.38
C TYR A 31 0.63 -3.93 11.86
N TYR A 32 1.53 -4.82 12.30
CA TYR A 32 1.53 -5.40 13.65
C TYR A 32 2.42 -4.66 14.66
N GLY A 33 3.09 -3.57 14.27
CA GLY A 33 4.05 -2.85 15.13
C GLY A 33 3.74 -1.37 15.40
N SER A 34 2.72 -0.80 14.77
CA SER A 34 2.32 0.60 14.99
C SER A 34 0.99 0.63 15.75
N SER A 35 0.87 1.43 16.81
CA SER A 35 -0.26 1.43 17.76
C SER A 35 -1.65 1.69 17.15
N LEU A 36 -1.75 1.95 15.84
CA LEU A 36 -2.99 2.16 15.08
C LEU A 36 -3.23 1.10 13.97
N GLY A 37 -2.33 0.13 13.77
CA GLY A 37 -2.52 -0.98 12.83
C GLY A 37 -2.86 -0.55 11.39
N LEU A 38 -3.83 -1.24 10.77
CA LEU A 38 -4.35 -0.95 9.43
C LEU A 38 -4.90 0.47 9.28
N LEU A 39 -5.49 1.03 10.35
CA LEU A 39 -6.06 2.39 10.31
C LEU A 39 -4.99 3.44 10.00
N TRP A 40 -3.76 3.23 10.44
CA TRP A 40 -2.66 4.16 10.19
C TRP A 40 -2.32 4.29 8.70
N ALA A 41 -2.46 3.22 7.92
CA ALA A 41 -2.20 3.26 6.49
C ALA A 41 -3.26 4.03 5.70
N PHE A 42 -4.48 4.17 6.24
CA PHE A 42 -5.49 5.08 5.69
C PHE A 42 -5.32 6.51 6.23
N LEU A 43 -4.94 6.64 7.50
CA LEU A 43 -4.80 7.94 8.14
C LEU A 43 -3.65 8.76 7.53
N ASN A 44 -2.53 8.14 7.17
CA ASN A 44 -1.38 8.83 6.58
C ASN A 44 -1.71 9.52 5.23
N PRO A 45 -2.28 8.86 4.20
CA PRO A 45 -2.70 9.53 2.98
C PRO A 45 -3.83 10.55 3.20
N LEU A 46 -4.77 10.29 4.12
CA LEU A 46 -5.82 11.26 4.46
C LEU A 46 -5.25 12.53 5.11
N ALA A 47 -4.32 12.38 6.06
CA ALA A 47 -3.65 13.51 6.70
C ALA A 47 -2.87 14.33 5.68
N ARG A 48 -2.14 13.68 4.76
CA ARG A 48 -1.46 14.36 3.65
C ARG A 48 -2.44 15.11 2.74
N LEU A 49 -3.56 14.49 2.38
CA LEU A 49 -4.61 15.14 1.59
C LEU A 49 -5.16 16.37 2.29
N LEU A 50 -5.49 16.28 3.59
CA LEU A 50 -6.02 17.40 4.37
C LEU A 50 -5.02 18.55 4.45
N VAL A 51 -3.75 18.26 4.74
CA VAL A 51 -2.69 19.28 4.82
C VAL A 51 -2.54 20.00 3.49
N TYR A 52 -2.42 19.26 2.38
CA TYR A 52 -2.26 19.89 1.07
C TYR A 52 -3.52 20.60 0.60
N TYR A 53 -4.69 20.01 0.80
CA TYR A 53 -5.96 20.68 0.48
C TYR A 53 -6.07 22.00 1.24
N PHE A 54 -5.79 22.00 2.55
CA PHE A 54 -5.85 23.22 3.36
C PHE A 54 -4.86 24.28 2.90
N VAL A 55 -3.60 23.91 2.66
CA VAL A 55 -2.55 24.85 2.22
C VAL A 55 -2.87 25.41 0.83
N PHE A 56 -3.21 24.58 -0.13
CA PHE A 56 -3.43 25.02 -1.50
C PHE A 56 -4.79 25.73 -1.70
N SER A 57 -5.86 25.24 -1.08
CA SER A 57 -7.18 25.85 -1.18
C SER A 57 -7.27 27.17 -0.41
N TYR A 58 -6.77 27.20 0.84
CA TYR A 58 -6.97 28.35 1.72
C TYR A 58 -5.83 29.37 1.69
N LEU A 59 -4.56 28.93 1.63
CA LEU A 59 -3.41 29.85 1.77
C LEU A 59 -2.87 30.38 0.44
N ILE A 60 -2.83 29.55 -0.60
CA ILE A 60 -2.10 29.89 -1.83
C ILE A 60 -3.02 30.39 -2.93
N PHE A 61 -4.01 29.59 -3.34
CA PHE A 61 -4.69 29.87 -4.60
C PHE A 61 -6.06 30.55 -4.45
N LYS A 62 -6.67 30.56 -3.25
CA LYS A 62 -8.11 30.85 -3.11
C LYS A 62 -8.95 30.16 -4.20
N ASN A 63 -8.49 29.01 -4.68
CA ASN A 63 -9.13 28.29 -5.76
C ASN A 63 -10.48 27.80 -5.23
N GLN A 64 -11.54 28.27 -5.87
CA GLN A 64 -12.92 27.89 -5.54
C GLN A 64 -13.35 26.64 -6.30
N ASP A 65 -12.45 26.02 -7.08
CA ASP A 65 -12.77 24.82 -7.83
C ASP A 65 -13.10 23.68 -6.87
N PRO A 66 -14.36 23.21 -6.84
CA PRO A 66 -14.78 22.16 -5.91
C PRO A 66 -14.08 20.83 -6.21
N ASP A 67 -13.61 20.64 -7.45
CA ASP A 67 -12.96 19.41 -7.91
C ASP A 67 -11.47 19.33 -7.55
N PHE A 68 -10.87 20.39 -7.00
CA PHE A 68 -9.45 20.42 -6.66
C PHE A 68 -9.03 19.26 -5.72
N ILE A 69 -9.90 18.91 -4.78
CA ILE A 69 -9.67 17.81 -3.84
C ILE A 69 -9.53 16.45 -4.55
N LEU A 70 -10.24 16.25 -5.68
CA LEU A 70 -10.20 15.01 -6.45
C LEU A 70 -8.88 14.85 -7.19
N TYR A 71 -8.40 15.92 -7.84
CA TYR A 71 -7.09 15.91 -8.51
C TYR A 71 -5.96 15.61 -7.53
N LEU A 72 -6.03 16.22 -6.34
CA LEU A 72 -5.05 16.03 -5.28
C LEU A 72 -5.09 14.59 -4.73
N PHE A 73 -6.29 14.03 -4.55
CA PHE A 73 -6.46 12.64 -4.13
C PHE A 73 -5.88 11.65 -5.13
N MET A 74 -6.14 11.83 -6.43
CA MET A 74 -5.57 10.98 -7.47
C MET A 74 -4.04 11.03 -7.47
N GLY A 75 -3.46 12.23 -7.35
CA GLY A 75 -2.01 12.41 -7.27
C GLY A 75 -1.38 11.71 -6.07
N ILE A 76 -1.99 11.84 -4.88
CA ILE A 76 -1.50 11.18 -3.66
C ILE A 76 -1.60 9.65 -3.76
N ILE A 77 -2.68 9.11 -4.35
CA ILE A 77 -2.83 7.67 -4.55
C ILE A 77 -1.74 7.15 -5.48
N VAL A 78 -1.56 7.77 -6.64
CA VAL A 78 -0.55 7.34 -7.62
C VAL A 78 0.84 7.42 -6.98
N TRP A 79 1.17 8.54 -6.35
CA TRP A 79 2.47 8.69 -5.68
C TRP A 79 2.69 7.65 -4.58
N GLY A 80 1.70 7.40 -3.73
CA GLY A 80 1.81 6.46 -2.61
C GLY A 80 1.78 4.98 -3.01
N PHE A 81 1.35 4.66 -4.23
CA PHE A 81 1.34 3.28 -4.74
C PHE A 81 2.62 2.93 -5.49
N PHE A 82 3.19 3.88 -6.24
CA PHE A 82 4.36 3.64 -7.09
C PHE A 82 5.71 3.98 -6.43
N LEU A 83 5.72 4.82 -5.40
CA LEU A 83 6.92 5.24 -4.69
C LEU A 83 7.01 4.58 -3.31
#